data_AF-A0A845R8R7-F1
#
_entry.id   AF-A0A845R8R7-F1
#
_cell.length_a   1.000
_cell.length_b   1.000
_cell.length_c   1.000
_cell.angle_alpha   90.00
_cell.angle_beta   90.00
_cell.angle_gamma   90.00
#
_symmetry.space_group_name_H-M   'P 1'
#
loop_
_entity.id
_entity.type
_entity.pdbx_description
1 polymer ?
#
loop_
_entity_poly.entity_id
_entity_poly.type
_entity_poly.pdbx_seq_one_letter_code
_entity_poly.pdbx_strand_id
1 'polypeptide(L)'
;METFFSILEDEEYNQIWDRIDNELQFQPSIRSSQPPFRLPAPWVVHDLAYYPVDRQYEDFAAAVVQALVACLGEDDWIYALDWQHSGFRYDPRRPVTEHDHWVEDERYGGIFGGRYNAYFPEFYPDGDYYFFVQRDLKWGYLGHPWRREIWLFGAPLVERLSPGLEELGFPVKNKSKEE
;
A
#
# COMPACT_ATOMS: atom_id res chain seq x y z
N MET A 1 17.65 9.19 -16.25
CA MET A 1 16.21 9.27 -15.93
C MET A 1 16.07 8.69 -14.55
N GLU A 2 15.76 9.51 -13.56
CA GLU A 2 15.44 8.97 -12.24
C GLU A 2 14.06 8.28 -12.37
N THR A 3 13.95 7.04 -11.91
CA THR A 3 12.72 6.24 -11.95
C THR A 3 11.72 6.70 -10.87
N PHE A 4 10.45 6.27 -10.93
CA PHE A 4 9.46 6.56 -9.87
C PHE A 4 9.67 5.68 -8.63
N PHE A 5 10.52 4.65 -8.73
CA PHE A 5 10.81 3.74 -7.66
C PHE A 5 12.27 3.25 -7.67
N SER A 6 12.68 2.61 -6.57
CA SER A 6 13.82 1.68 -6.51
C SER A 6 13.40 0.41 -5.74
N ILE A 7 13.94 -0.74 -6.11
CA ILE A 7 13.61 -2.03 -5.47
C ILE A 7 14.35 -2.14 -4.14
N LEU A 8 13.71 -2.71 -3.12
CA LEU A 8 14.35 -2.96 -1.83
C LEU A 8 15.32 -4.13 -1.92
N GLU A 9 16.48 -3.96 -1.30
CA GLU A 9 17.40 -5.05 -1.00
C GLU A 9 16.87 -5.89 0.17
N ASP A 10 17.30 -7.15 0.25
CA ASP A 10 16.82 -8.13 1.26
C ASP A 10 16.86 -7.58 2.69
N GLU A 11 17.92 -6.86 3.07
CA GLU A 11 18.07 -6.32 4.42
C GLU A 11 16.97 -5.28 4.74
N GLU A 12 16.75 -4.32 3.84
CA GLU A 12 15.74 -3.28 4.03
C GLU A 12 14.33 -3.86 3.94
N TYR A 13 14.12 -4.81 3.02
CA TYR A 13 12.87 -5.55 2.91
C TYR A 13 12.50 -6.26 4.22
N ASN A 14 13.43 -7.01 4.80
CA ASN A 14 13.20 -7.71 6.06
C ASN A 14 12.94 -6.72 7.20
N GLN A 15 13.71 -5.63 7.26
CA GLN A 15 13.54 -4.61 8.30
C GLN A 15 12.16 -3.95 8.27
N ILE A 16 11.63 -3.60 7.09
CA ILE A 16 10.31 -2.97 7.02
C ILE A 16 9.18 -3.95 7.35
N TRP A 17 9.27 -5.21 6.92
CA TRP A 17 8.28 -6.24 7.26
C TRP A 17 8.31 -6.60 8.75
N ASP A 18 9.50 -6.74 9.36
CA ASP A 18 9.63 -6.92 10.81
C ASP A 18 8.96 -5.78 11.58
N ARG A 19 9.07 -4.54 11.09
CA ARG A 19 8.41 -3.39 11.69
C ARG A 19 6.90 -3.41 11.50
N ILE A 20 6.40 -3.81 10.34
CA ILE A 20 4.95 -3.96 10.10
C ILE A 20 4.36 -5.03 11.03
N ASP A 21 5.03 -6.17 11.17
CA ASP A 21 4.60 -7.25 12.05
C ASP A 21 4.64 -6.82 13.53
N ASN A 22 5.66 -6.07 13.95
CA ASN A 22 5.80 -5.64 15.34
C ASN A 22 4.94 -4.41 15.69
N GLU A 23 4.96 -3.37 14.88
CA GLU A 23 4.31 -2.09 15.16
C GLU A 23 2.82 -2.10 14.79
N LEU A 24 2.48 -2.69 13.63
CA LEU A 24 1.10 -2.73 13.12
C LEU A 24 0.39 -4.07 13.41
N GLN A 25 1.10 -5.05 13.97
CA GLN A 25 0.57 -6.37 14.33
C GLN A 25 -0.19 -7.00 13.15
N PHE A 26 0.43 -6.97 11.96
CA PHE A 26 -0.17 -7.50 10.75
C PHE A 26 -0.48 -8.99 10.89
N GLN A 27 -1.73 -9.38 10.63
CA GLN A 27 -2.21 -10.75 10.68
C GLN A 27 -2.86 -11.13 9.34
N PRO A 28 -2.06 -11.57 8.34
CA PRO A 28 -2.57 -11.96 7.04
C PRO A 28 -3.51 -13.17 7.18
N SER A 29 -4.72 -13.04 6.67
CA SER A 29 -5.69 -14.14 6.68
C SER A 29 -6.87 -13.90 5.74
N ILE A 30 -7.23 -14.96 5.01
CA ILE A 30 -8.41 -14.99 4.13
C ILE A 30 -9.74 -15.12 4.89
N ARG A 31 -9.76 -15.82 6.04
CA ARG A 31 -11.02 -16.27 6.70
C ARG A 31 -11.18 -15.87 8.17
N SER A 32 -10.20 -15.20 8.75
CA SER A 32 -10.18 -14.81 10.15
C SER A 32 -11.11 -13.64 10.41
N SER A 33 -11.83 -13.71 11.53
CA SER A 33 -12.59 -12.59 12.10
C SER A 33 -11.72 -11.67 12.96
N GLN A 34 -10.46 -12.02 13.20
CA GLN A 34 -9.54 -11.16 13.95
C GLN A 34 -9.26 -9.85 13.18
N PRO A 35 -8.97 -8.75 13.87
CA PRO A 35 -8.49 -7.53 13.22
C PRO A 35 -7.21 -7.82 12.45
N PRO A 36 -7.12 -7.43 11.16
CA PRO A 36 -5.92 -7.67 10.34
C PRO A 36 -4.74 -6.79 10.76
N PHE A 37 -5.02 -5.67 11.43
CA PHE A 37 -4.05 -4.68 11.87
C PHE A 37 -4.43 -4.13 13.25
N ARG A 38 -3.42 -3.66 13.99
CA ARG A 38 -3.57 -2.81 15.18
C ARG A 38 -2.92 -1.46 14.90
N LEU A 39 -3.74 -0.47 14.52
CA LEU A 39 -3.26 0.84 14.06
C LEU A 39 -3.37 1.90 15.17
N PRO A 40 -2.40 2.82 15.27
CA PRO A 40 -2.53 4.00 16.11
C PRO A 40 -3.64 4.91 15.58
N ALA A 41 -4.41 5.53 16.48
CA ALA A 41 -5.40 6.53 16.07
C ALA A 41 -4.69 7.81 15.57
N PRO A 42 -5.28 8.53 14.59
CA PRO A 42 -6.55 8.21 13.93
C PRO A 42 -6.37 7.17 12.82
N TRP A 43 -7.38 6.32 12.64
CA TRP A 43 -7.49 5.38 11.51
C TRP A 43 -8.93 5.25 11.02
N VAL A 44 -9.10 4.90 9.75
CA VAL A 44 -10.39 4.67 9.10
C VAL A 44 -10.30 3.47 8.17
N VAL A 45 -11.41 2.76 8.03
CA VAL A 45 -11.56 1.61 7.13
C VAL A 45 -12.65 1.93 6.12
N HIS A 46 -12.30 1.89 4.85
CA HIS A 46 -13.27 2.00 3.76
C HIS A 46 -13.63 0.61 3.22
N ASP A 47 -14.90 0.40 2.95
CA ASP A 47 -15.38 -0.78 2.22
C ASP A 47 -15.26 -0.51 0.72
N LEU A 48 -14.62 -1.42 -0.01
CA LEU A 48 -14.50 -1.32 -1.46
C LEU A 48 -15.78 -1.73 -2.19
N ALA A 49 -16.74 -2.37 -1.48
CA ALA A 49 -18.03 -2.85 -1.97
C ALA A 49 -17.95 -3.57 -3.34
N TYR A 50 -19.09 -3.95 -3.93
CA TYR A 50 -19.13 -4.46 -5.31
C TYR A 50 -19.18 -3.29 -6.31
N TYR A 51 -18.32 -2.28 -6.10
CA TYR A 51 -18.24 -1.18 -7.06
C TYR A 51 -17.49 -1.68 -8.30
N PRO A 52 -17.96 -1.41 -9.54
CA PRO A 52 -17.18 -1.71 -10.73
C PRO A 52 -16.03 -0.70 -10.80
N VAL A 53 -14.96 -0.98 -10.05
CA VAL A 53 -13.75 -0.17 -9.95
C VAL A 53 -13.19 0.13 -11.33
N ASP A 54 -13.34 -0.79 -12.29
CA ASP A 54 -12.97 -0.59 -13.70
C ASP A 54 -13.50 0.72 -14.33
N ARG A 55 -14.62 1.28 -13.84
CA ARG A 55 -15.19 2.54 -14.36
C ARG A 55 -14.65 3.80 -13.68
N GLN A 56 -14.05 3.67 -12.50
CA GLN A 56 -13.55 4.79 -11.69
C GLN A 56 -12.11 4.59 -11.20
N TYR A 57 -11.41 3.58 -11.71
CA TYR A 57 -10.06 3.24 -11.25
C TYR A 57 -9.10 4.42 -11.42
N GLU A 58 -9.21 5.14 -12.54
CA GLU A 58 -8.39 6.33 -12.80
C GLU A 58 -8.64 7.43 -11.75
N ASP A 59 -9.91 7.71 -11.41
CA ASP A 59 -10.27 8.69 -10.39
C ASP A 59 -9.79 8.24 -8.99
N PHE A 60 -9.93 6.95 -8.68
CA PHE A 60 -9.46 6.34 -7.44
C PHE A 60 -7.94 6.41 -7.31
N ALA A 61 -7.21 5.95 -8.33
CA ALA A 61 -5.75 5.98 -8.35
C ALA A 61 -5.24 7.43 -8.28
N ALA A 62 -5.90 8.37 -8.98
CA ALA A 62 -5.56 9.79 -8.90
C ALA A 62 -5.77 10.34 -7.49
N ALA A 63 -6.88 10.02 -6.81
CA ALA A 63 -7.14 10.43 -5.44
C ALA A 63 -6.09 9.88 -4.47
N VAL A 64 -5.71 8.60 -4.62
CA VAL A 64 -4.65 7.97 -3.81
C VAL A 64 -3.32 8.68 -4.04
N VAL A 65 -2.86 8.85 -5.28
CA VAL A 65 -1.59 9.52 -5.60
C VAL A 65 -1.57 10.97 -5.09
N GLN A 66 -2.65 11.73 -5.30
CA GLN A 66 -2.75 13.11 -4.80
C GLN A 66 -2.62 13.18 -3.28
N ALA A 67 -3.27 12.27 -2.56
CA ALA A 67 -3.16 12.20 -1.11
C ALA A 67 -1.74 11.81 -0.65
N LEU A 68 -1.12 10.82 -1.30
CA LEU A 68 0.25 10.39 -0.99
C LEU A 68 1.26 11.53 -1.21
N VAL A 69 1.17 12.24 -2.34
CA VAL A 69 2.01 13.43 -2.62
C VAL A 69 1.82 14.51 -1.56
N ALA A 70 0.58 14.78 -1.16
CA ALA A 70 0.27 15.78 -0.15
C ALA A 70 0.71 15.40 1.27
N CYS A 71 0.88 14.10 1.55
CA CYS A 71 1.38 13.59 2.84
C CYS A 71 2.90 13.47 2.90
N LEU A 72 3.57 13.39 1.75
CA LEU A 72 5.01 13.13 1.65
C LEU A 72 5.85 14.19 2.39
N GLY A 73 5.44 15.46 2.33
CA GLY A 73 6.12 16.54 3.06
C GLY A 73 7.58 16.71 2.61
N GLU A 74 8.51 16.58 3.55
CA GLU A 74 9.97 16.62 3.32
C GLU A 74 10.56 15.24 2.99
N ASP A 75 9.77 14.17 3.05
CA ASP A 75 10.23 12.85 2.64
C ASP A 75 10.44 12.81 1.12
N ASP A 76 11.37 11.96 0.66
CA ASP A 76 11.62 11.78 -0.78
C ASP A 76 10.78 10.66 -1.37
N TRP A 77 10.39 9.69 -0.55
CA TRP A 77 9.70 8.46 -0.96
C TRP A 77 9.01 7.79 0.23
N ILE A 78 8.10 6.87 -0.08
CA ILE A 78 7.42 5.96 0.85
C ILE A 78 7.63 4.52 0.42
N TYR A 79 7.36 3.56 1.30
CA TYR A 79 7.40 2.15 0.91
C TYR A 79 6.13 1.78 0.15
N ALA A 80 6.28 1.13 -1.00
CA ALA A 80 5.23 0.38 -1.69
C ALA A 80 5.58 -1.11 -1.57
N LEU A 81 4.74 -1.88 -0.89
CA LEU A 81 5.04 -3.25 -0.50
C LEU A 81 3.96 -4.20 -1.01
N ASP A 82 4.41 -5.36 -1.45
CA ASP A 82 3.58 -6.51 -1.80
C ASP A 82 3.98 -7.70 -0.92
N TRP A 83 3.00 -8.30 -0.24
CA TRP A 83 3.27 -9.31 0.77
C TRP A 83 3.87 -10.58 0.15
N GLN A 84 4.98 -11.08 0.70
CA GLN A 84 5.78 -12.18 0.14
C GLN A 84 6.42 -11.90 -1.24
N HIS A 85 6.28 -10.68 -1.76
CA HIS A 85 6.78 -10.25 -3.06
C HIS A 85 7.82 -9.13 -2.91
N SER A 86 8.27 -8.55 -4.03
CA SER A 86 9.26 -7.47 -4.01
C SER A 86 8.70 -6.21 -3.34
N GLY A 87 9.53 -5.52 -2.57
CA GLY A 87 9.21 -4.21 -2.02
C GLY A 87 9.90 -3.09 -2.80
N PHE A 88 9.36 -1.89 -2.71
CA PHE A 88 9.85 -0.72 -3.43
C PHE A 88 9.92 0.51 -2.53
N ARG A 89 10.94 1.35 -2.74
CA ARG A 89 10.87 2.78 -2.39
C ARG A 89 10.17 3.48 -3.53
N TYR A 90 9.10 4.21 -3.25
CA TYR A 90 8.21 4.83 -4.22
C TYR A 90 8.13 6.35 -4.00
N ASP A 91 8.40 7.13 -5.04
CA ASP A 91 8.17 8.58 -5.07
C ASP A 91 6.80 8.87 -5.72
N PRO A 92 5.76 9.23 -4.93
CA PRO A 92 4.42 9.45 -5.46
C PRO A 92 4.29 10.70 -6.33
N ARG A 93 5.30 11.59 -6.36
CA ARG A 93 5.30 12.78 -7.24
C ARG A 93 5.53 12.41 -8.70
N ARG A 94 5.90 11.15 -8.96
CA ARG A 94 6.19 10.63 -10.29
C ARG A 94 5.11 9.63 -10.68
N PRO A 95 4.63 9.68 -11.93
CA PRO A 95 3.60 8.75 -12.39
C PRO A 95 4.15 7.32 -12.39
N VAL A 96 3.32 6.37 -11.96
CA VAL A 96 3.55 4.94 -12.18
C VAL A 96 3.32 4.69 -13.66
N THR A 97 4.37 4.32 -14.39
CA THR A 97 4.31 4.14 -15.85
C THR A 97 4.21 2.69 -16.29
N GLU A 98 4.65 1.77 -15.45
CA GLU A 98 4.65 0.33 -15.69
C GLU A 98 4.68 -0.38 -14.32
N HIS A 99 4.17 -1.60 -14.25
CA HIS A 99 4.18 -2.42 -13.04
C HIS A 99 5.15 -3.59 -13.13
N ASP A 100 5.34 -4.18 -14.31
CA ASP A 100 6.25 -5.30 -14.51
C ASP A 100 7.70 -4.83 -14.66
N HIS A 101 8.57 -5.23 -13.75
CA HIS A 101 10.00 -4.90 -13.79
C HIS A 101 10.86 -6.16 -13.72
N TRP A 102 11.48 -6.53 -14.84
CA TRP A 102 12.36 -7.70 -14.90
C TRP A 102 13.74 -7.38 -14.33
N VAL A 103 14.11 -8.09 -13.26
CA VAL A 103 15.39 -7.95 -12.56
C VAL A 103 16.23 -9.18 -12.80
N GLU A 104 17.49 -8.96 -13.15
CA GLU A 104 18.50 -10.02 -13.19
C GLU A 104 19.07 -10.22 -11.79
N ASP A 105 18.99 -11.45 -11.29
CA ASP A 105 19.51 -11.85 -9.99
C ASP A 105 19.94 -13.32 -10.05
N GLU A 106 21.25 -13.54 -9.99
CA GLU A 106 21.86 -14.87 -10.05
C GLU A 106 21.42 -15.78 -8.90
N ARG A 107 20.96 -15.22 -7.76
CA ARG A 107 20.39 -15.99 -6.65
C ARG A 107 19.12 -16.74 -7.07
N TYR A 108 18.38 -16.20 -8.03
CA TYR A 108 17.17 -16.79 -8.60
C TYR A 108 17.46 -17.63 -9.85
N GLY A 109 18.63 -18.30 -9.89
CA GLY A 109 19.15 -19.15 -10.97
C GLY A 109 18.36 -20.45 -11.28
N GLY A 110 17.03 -20.44 -11.13
CA GLY A 110 16.13 -21.54 -11.50
C GLY A 110 15.72 -21.52 -12.98
N ILE A 111 14.52 -22.04 -13.30
CA ILE A 111 13.98 -22.21 -14.67
C ILE A 111 14.01 -20.92 -15.51
N PHE A 112 14.01 -19.74 -14.86
CA PHE A 112 14.01 -18.45 -15.51
C PHE A 112 15.40 -17.87 -15.80
N GLY A 113 16.48 -18.55 -15.40
CA GLY A 113 17.85 -18.16 -15.75
C GLY A 113 18.39 -16.98 -14.96
N GLY A 114 18.07 -16.89 -13.67
CA GLY A 114 18.56 -15.82 -12.81
C GLY A 114 17.84 -14.50 -13.04
N ARG A 115 16.52 -14.53 -13.23
CA ARG A 115 15.69 -13.33 -13.32
C ARG A 115 14.34 -13.55 -12.65
N TYR A 116 13.79 -12.48 -12.13
CA TYR A 116 12.44 -12.45 -11.57
C TYR A 116 11.71 -11.17 -12.01
N ASN A 117 10.38 -11.19 -11.93
CA ASN A 117 9.57 -10.01 -12.14
C ASN A 117 9.26 -9.38 -10.78
N ALA A 118 9.77 -8.16 -10.57
CA ALA A 118 9.38 -7.31 -9.46
C ALA A 118 8.13 -6.53 -9.88
N TYR A 119 6.96 -7.02 -9.51
CA TYR A 119 5.69 -6.37 -9.82
C TYR A 119 5.44 -5.21 -8.85
N PHE A 120 5.29 -3.98 -9.35
CA PHE A 120 4.92 -2.83 -8.54
C PHE A 120 3.45 -2.94 -8.09
N PRO A 121 3.13 -2.76 -6.80
CA PRO A 121 1.76 -2.97 -6.31
C PRO A 121 0.75 -2.03 -6.96
N GLU A 122 -0.45 -2.54 -7.24
CA GLU A 122 -1.60 -1.70 -7.60
C GLU A 122 -2.14 -0.97 -6.37
N PHE A 123 -2.81 0.17 -6.57
CA PHE A 123 -3.48 0.83 -5.46
C PHE A 123 -4.70 0.07 -4.99
N TYR A 124 -5.38 -0.64 -5.89
CA TYR A 124 -6.54 -1.43 -5.53
C TYR A 124 -6.09 -2.84 -5.11
N PRO A 125 -6.42 -3.31 -3.89
CA PRO A 125 -5.98 -4.63 -3.41
C PRO A 125 -6.80 -5.74 -4.10
N ASP A 126 -6.35 -6.18 -5.27
CA ASP A 126 -6.93 -7.30 -6.02
C ASP A 126 -6.01 -8.52 -5.99
N GLY A 127 -6.17 -9.33 -4.94
CA GLY A 127 -5.51 -10.65 -4.82
C GLY A 127 -4.39 -10.73 -3.80
N ASP A 128 -3.70 -9.64 -3.49
CA ASP A 128 -2.64 -9.60 -2.45
C ASP A 128 -2.72 -8.37 -1.51
N TYR A 129 -1.94 -8.40 -0.43
CA TYR A 129 -1.81 -7.32 0.53
C TYR A 129 -0.84 -6.26 0.04
N TYR A 130 -1.39 -5.19 -0.57
CA TYR A 130 -0.61 -4.04 -1.02
C TYR A 130 -0.60 -2.92 0.02
N PHE A 131 0.60 -2.52 0.46
CA PHE A 131 0.79 -1.48 1.48
C PHE A 131 1.57 -0.29 0.92
N PHE A 132 1.09 0.92 1.21
CA PHE A 132 1.81 2.17 0.94
C PHE A 132 2.00 2.91 2.25
N VAL A 133 3.22 2.87 2.81
CA VAL A 133 3.48 3.33 4.17
C VAL A 133 4.65 4.31 4.24
N GLN A 134 4.51 5.33 5.09
CA GLN A 134 5.60 6.26 5.36
C GLN A 134 6.76 5.55 6.08
N ARG A 135 7.98 6.04 5.89
CA ARG A 135 9.22 5.40 6.35
C ARG A 135 9.24 5.09 7.85
N ASP A 136 8.66 5.96 8.67
CA ASP A 136 8.57 5.81 10.12
C ASP A 136 7.22 5.20 10.57
N LEU A 137 6.39 4.71 9.65
CA LEU A 137 5.05 4.17 9.92
C LEU A 137 4.16 5.14 10.71
N LYS A 138 4.29 6.45 10.47
CA LYS A 138 3.43 7.47 11.09
C LYS A 138 2.06 7.60 10.41
N TRP A 139 2.01 7.24 9.14
CA TRP A 139 0.79 7.15 8.35
C TRP A 139 0.95 6.10 7.26
N GLY A 140 -0.17 5.57 6.76
CA GLY A 140 -0.13 4.57 5.70
C GLY A 140 -1.49 4.08 5.24
N TYR A 141 -1.45 3.47 4.06
CA TYR A 141 -2.54 2.81 3.36
C TYR A 141 -2.26 1.31 3.38
N LEU A 142 -3.21 0.50 3.86
CA LEU A 142 -3.08 -0.94 3.92
C LEU A 142 -4.30 -1.60 3.26
N GLY A 143 -4.07 -2.26 2.12
CA GLY A 143 -5.12 -2.98 1.40
C GLY A 143 -5.35 -4.38 1.95
N HIS A 144 -6.61 -4.80 2.07
CA HIS A 144 -6.96 -6.18 2.41
C HIS A 144 -7.85 -6.77 1.30
N PRO A 145 -7.32 -7.62 0.40
CA PRO A 145 -8.02 -8.01 -0.82
C PRO A 145 -9.25 -8.88 -0.55
N TRP A 146 -9.14 -9.86 0.36
CA TRP A 146 -10.27 -10.75 0.66
C TRP A 146 -11.42 -10.09 1.43
N ARG A 147 -11.10 -9.15 2.34
CA ARG A 147 -12.12 -8.38 3.05
C ARG A 147 -12.62 -7.18 2.23
N ARG A 148 -11.92 -6.87 1.13
CA ARG A 148 -12.19 -5.71 0.26
C ARG A 148 -12.21 -4.43 1.08
N GLU A 149 -11.17 -4.24 1.88
CA GLU A 149 -11.04 -3.11 2.79
C GLU A 149 -9.78 -2.34 2.46
N ILE A 150 -9.87 -1.02 2.57
CA ILE A 150 -8.71 -0.12 2.65
C ILE A 150 -8.64 0.40 4.07
N TRP A 151 -7.51 0.20 4.72
CA TRP A 151 -7.22 0.74 6.04
C TRP A 151 -6.28 1.93 5.89
N LEU A 152 -6.71 3.10 6.34
CA LEU A 152 -5.89 4.30 6.39
C LEU A 152 -5.58 4.60 7.86
N PHE A 153 -4.33 4.97 8.16
CA PHE A 153 -3.95 5.44 9.49
C PHE A 153 -3.02 6.64 9.43
N GLY A 154 -2.97 7.38 10.54
CA GLY A 154 -2.22 8.61 10.69
C GLY A 154 -3.01 9.80 10.14
N ALA A 155 -3.12 10.86 10.95
CA ALA A 155 -3.92 12.04 10.63
C ALA A 155 -3.65 12.63 9.23
N PRO A 156 -2.38 12.78 8.77
CA PRO A 156 -2.11 13.36 7.46
C PRO A 156 -2.80 12.63 6.30
N LEU A 157 -2.79 11.30 6.30
CA LEU A 157 -3.38 10.52 5.20
C LEU A 157 -4.89 10.37 5.37
N VAL A 158 -5.35 10.11 6.60
CA VAL A 158 -6.78 9.94 6.90
C VAL A 158 -7.56 11.19 6.48
N GLU A 159 -7.11 12.39 6.87
CA GLU A 159 -7.80 13.65 6.57
C GLU A 159 -7.82 13.97 5.06
N ARG A 160 -6.83 13.49 4.30
CA ARG A 160 -6.67 13.81 2.88
C ARG A 160 -7.36 12.83 1.94
N LEU A 161 -7.32 11.54 2.28
CA LEU A 161 -7.81 10.49 1.38
C LEU A 161 -9.23 10.02 1.74
N SER A 162 -9.59 9.96 3.03
CA SER A 162 -10.90 9.45 3.46
C SER A 162 -12.07 10.18 2.79
N PRO A 163 -12.13 11.53 2.74
CA PRO A 163 -13.25 12.22 2.10
C PRO A 163 -13.35 11.92 0.60
N GLY A 164 -12.20 11.87 -0.09
CA GLY A 164 -12.16 11.56 -1.52
C GLY A 164 -12.63 10.12 -1.82
N LEU A 165 -12.29 9.16 -0.96
CA LEU A 165 -12.80 7.79 -1.07
C LEU A 165 -14.32 7.72 -0.87
N GLU A 166 -14.87 8.47 0.08
CA GLU A 166 -16.33 8.53 0.28
C GLU A 166 -17.05 9.17 -0.93
N GLU A 167 -16.49 10.24 -1.50
CA GLU A 167 -17.03 10.89 -2.72
C GLU A 167 -17.03 9.96 -3.93
N LEU A 168 -16.01 9.09 -4.04
CA LEU A 168 -15.92 8.04 -5.05
C LEU A 168 -16.84 6.84 -4.77
N GLY A 169 -17.57 6.84 -3.65
CA GLY A 169 -18.52 5.79 -3.31
C GLY A 169 -17.94 4.62 -2.53
N PHE A 170 -16.76 4.78 -1.91
CA PHE A 170 -16.18 3.83 -0.96
C PHE A 170 -16.53 4.24 0.48
N PRO A 171 -17.64 3.76 1.05
CA PRO A 171 -18.14 4.24 2.34
C PRO A 171 -17.21 3.85 3.48
N VAL A 172 -17.18 4.68 4.53
CA VAL A 172 -16.53 4.34 5.79
C VAL A 172 -17.26 3.17 6.45
N LYS A 173 -16.54 2.07 6.64
CA LYS A 173 -17.00 0.86 7.34
C LYS A 173 -16.77 0.95 8.85
N ASN A 174 -15.64 1.50 9.25
CA ASN A 174 -15.23 1.65 10.64
C ASN A 174 -14.17 2.75 10.79
N LYS A 175 -14.01 3.31 11.98
CA LYS A 175 -12.94 4.28 12.29
C LYS A 175 -12.61 4.29 13.77
N SER A 176 -11.42 4.78 14.12
CA SER A 176 -11.08 5.11 15.51
C SER A 176 -12.03 6.16 16.07
N LYS A 177 -12.28 6.12 17.38
CA LYS A 177 -13.01 7.19 18.06
C LYS A 177 -12.11 8.43 18.14
N GLU A 178 -12.69 9.61 17.95
CA GLU A 178 -12.04 10.88 18.31
C GLU A 178 -11.95 10.91 19.85
N GLU A 179 -10.73 11.14 20.37
CA GLU A 179 -10.49 11.33 21.82
C GLU A 179 -10.88 12.73 22.28
#